data_AF-A0A840F356-F1
#
_entry.id   AF-A0A840F356-F1
#
_cell.length_a   1.000
_cell.length_b   1.000
_cell.length_c   1.000
_cell.angle_alpha   90.00
_cell.angle_beta   90.00
_cell.angle_gamma   90.00
#
_symmetry.space_group_name_H-M   'P 1'
#
loop_
_entity.id
_entity.type
_entity.pdbx_description
1 polymer ?
#
loop_
_entity_poly.entity_id
_entity_poly.type
_entity_poly.pdbx_seq_one_letter_code
_entity_poly.pdbx_strand_id
1 'polypeptide(L)'
;MYSSSETASFVWFAPPTSWRIENSDGSPAYIENATDEYVFGEDGVAVHTAKSPNRIVAAMGVSPTVLFTAYRMWAPTEITGRSQVSEPRGIAETLVRGRPGWEMEFDALSGGPRIRVVIDAELGVVLSWTQGEQWVQMESPVLDEDFDPALFSWDGATIEFEEHLESREQLDHDQKMREIGDMPPTQVGWLPMDVSASPTDGDPLSGALDVTVSATTPTQFGIRRWLTELGEPRARFPMESYVPRGRATIGPWTVELRSYNEVSTGDAERVLAQLMLPDPPGDVSDIRAATTARQEAVDEAETLDALGTGRKLDDYLHSHSGASLLVRTDFSDDVRWREVALAAMEPVPSGMGDDSTFQADLTCIDQRDNDGLTADDLVARIGEENPPDYAFIADSTTMSHPEAAILVIDCGRSDFGHEPGQTFRVVPEQMWSVENNLSIANVDFRDFANAVDPDGVFRG
;
A
#
# COMPACT_ATOMS: atom_id res chain seq x y z
N MET A 1 25.76 -17.45 -8.91
CA MET A 1 26.03 -16.00 -8.81
C MET A 1 26.28 -15.65 -7.35
N TYR A 2 27.05 -14.58 -7.08
CA TYR A 2 27.24 -14.08 -5.72
C TYR A 2 26.72 -12.66 -5.61
N SER A 3 26.10 -12.32 -4.49
CA SER A 3 25.62 -10.98 -4.16
C SER A 3 26.08 -10.54 -2.78
N SER A 4 25.90 -9.25 -2.49
CA SER A 4 26.17 -8.64 -1.18
C SER A 4 25.35 -9.23 -0.02
N SER A 5 24.32 -10.04 -0.30
CA SER A 5 23.54 -10.79 0.70
C SER A 5 24.11 -12.20 0.98
N GLU A 6 25.31 -12.52 0.49
CA GLU A 6 25.99 -13.83 0.58
C GLU A 6 25.18 -15.01 0.00
N THR A 7 24.14 -14.73 -0.78
CA THR A 7 23.28 -15.75 -1.37
C THR A 7 23.91 -16.28 -2.65
N ALA A 8 24.09 -17.60 -2.74
CA ALA A 8 24.55 -18.27 -3.95
C ALA A 8 23.36 -18.92 -4.65
N SER A 9 23.06 -18.48 -5.88
CA SER A 9 21.99 -19.04 -6.71
C SER A 9 22.52 -19.42 -8.09
N PHE A 10 22.01 -20.53 -8.63
CA PHE A 10 22.13 -20.82 -10.06
C PHE A 10 21.00 -20.10 -10.80
N VAL A 11 21.32 -19.48 -11.93
CA VAL A 11 20.35 -18.69 -12.69
C VAL A 11 20.43 -19.09 -14.14
N TRP A 12 19.28 -19.48 -14.67
CA TRP A 12 19.04 -19.71 -16.09
C TRP A 12 18.18 -18.57 -16.60
N PHE A 13 18.57 -17.99 -17.73
CA PHE A 13 17.87 -16.86 -18.30
C PHE A 13 17.82 -17.01 -19.82
N ALA A 14 16.60 -17.06 -20.37
CA ALA A 14 16.36 -16.83 -21.78
C ALA A 14 15.67 -15.47 -21.95
N PRO A 15 16.35 -14.49 -22.56
CA PRO A 15 15.73 -13.22 -22.89
C PRO A 15 14.46 -13.43 -23.75
N PRO A 16 13.43 -12.58 -23.60
CA PRO A 16 13.40 -11.40 -22.74
C PRO A 16 12.82 -11.63 -21.33
N THR A 17 12.14 -12.76 -21.08
CA THR A 17 11.24 -12.93 -19.93
C THR A 17 11.31 -14.29 -19.24
N SER A 18 12.15 -15.22 -19.70
CA SER A 18 12.17 -16.56 -19.11
C SER A 18 13.31 -16.70 -18.12
N TRP A 19 12.96 -17.07 -16.89
CA TRP A 19 13.89 -17.17 -15.77
C TRP A 19 13.71 -18.49 -15.04
N ARG A 20 14.81 -18.99 -14.52
CA ARG A 20 14.79 -20.02 -13.48
C ARG A 20 15.91 -19.72 -12.50
N ILE A 21 15.56 -19.60 -11.22
CA ILE A 21 16.51 -19.41 -10.13
C ILE A 21 16.46 -20.68 -9.28
N GLU A 22 17.63 -21.23 -9.00
CA GLU A 22 17.78 -22.43 -8.19
C GLU A 22 18.59 -22.12 -6.93
N ASN A 23 18.22 -22.80 -5.85
CA ASN A 23 18.98 -22.86 -4.61
C ASN A 23 20.34 -23.54 -4.83
N SER A 24 21.21 -23.48 -3.83
CA SER A 24 22.55 -24.08 -3.90
C SER A 24 22.54 -25.61 -4.07
N ASP A 25 21.42 -26.27 -3.73
CA ASP A 25 21.20 -27.71 -3.93
C ASP A 25 20.61 -28.06 -5.31
N GLY A 26 20.34 -27.06 -6.16
CA GLY A 26 19.75 -27.23 -7.49
C GLY A 26 18.21 -27.30 -7.51
N SER A 27 17.53 -27.20 -6.35
CA SER A 27 16.07 -27.09 -6.31
C SER A 27 15.60 -25.73 -6.87
N PRO A 28 14.50 -25.67 -7.64
CA PRO A 28 13.97 -24.41 -8.12
C PRO A 28 13.43 -23.58 -6.95
N ALA A 29 13.83 -22.32 -6.89
CA ALA A 29 13.25 -21.31 -6.01
C ALA A 29 12.26 -20.41 -6.77
N TYR A 30 12.48 -20.25 -8.08
CA TYR A 30 11.68 -19.39 -8.95
C TYR A 30 11.73 -19.89 -10.39
N ILE A 31 10.59 -19.89 -11.09
CA ILE A 31 10.50 -20.12 -12.54
C ILE A 31 9.54 -19.10 -13.14
N GLU A 32 9.91 -18.48 -14.24
CA GLU A 32 9.07 -17.53 -14.99
C GLU A 32 9.19 -17.81 -16.48
N ASN A 33 8.08 -17.71 -17.20
CA ASN A 33 8.07 -17.71 -18.65
C ASN A 33 7.15 -16.58 -19.18
N ALA A 34 6.73 -16.68 -20.44
CA ALA A 34 5.89 -15.66 -21.07
C ALA A 34 4.48 -15.56 -20.47
N THR A 35 3.95 -16.67 -19.95
CA THR A 35 2.57 -16.81 -19.49
C THR A 35 2.46 -17.09 -18.01
N ASP A 36 3.46 -17.71 -17.39
CA ASP A 36 3.36 -18.28 -16.06
C ASP A 36 4.55 -17.89 -15.18
N GLU A 37 4.31 -17.83 -13.88
CA GLU A 37 5.29 -17.63 -12.81
C GLU A 37 5.06 -18.68 -11.72
N TYR A 38 6.14 -19.26 -11.21
CA TYR A 38 6.14 -20.25 -10.13
C TYR A 38 7.12 -19.81 -9.05
N VAL A 39 6.62 -19.67 -7.82
CA VAL A 39 7.43 -19.35 -6.64
C VAL A 39 7.39 -20.54 -5.68
N PHE A 40 8.54 -20.98 -5.19
CA PHE A 40 8.63 -22.20 -4.39
C PHE A 40 8.82 -21.88 -2.90
N GLY A 41 8.02 -22.51 -2.04
CA GLY A 41 8.21 -22.49 -0.59
C GLY A 41 9.30 -23.44 -0.11
N GLU A 42 9.61 -23.40 1.19
CA GLU A 42 10.58 -24.33 1.81
C GLU A 42 10.13 -25.81 1.74
N ASP A 43 8.83 -26.06 1.55
CA ASP A 43 8.24 -27.38 1.38
C ASP A 43 8.35 -27.93 -0.05
N GLY A 44 8.87 -27.13 -0.98
CA GLY A 44 9.05 -27.49 -2.39
C GLY A 44 7.76 -27.45 -3.22
N VAL A 45 6.65 -26.96 -2.67
CA VAL A 45 5.41 -26.77 -3.42
C VAL A 45 5.48 -25.45 -4.17
N ALA A 46 5.13 -25.48 -5.47
CA ALA A 46 5.12 -24.30 -6.31
C ALA A 46 3.79 -23.56 -6.17
N VAL A 47 3.86 -22.26 -5.92
CA VAL A 47 2.72 -21.36 -6.08
C VAL A 47 2.71 -20.89 -7.53
N HIS A 48 1.69 -21.30 -8.29
CA HIS A 48 1.56 -21.01 -9.71
C HIS A 48 0.69 -19.78 -9.96
N THR A 49 1.22 -18.80 -10.70
CA THR A 49 0.53 -17.57 -11.08
C THR A 49 0.54 -17.37 -12.60
N ALA A 50 -0.63 -17.14 -13.19
CA ALA A 50 -0.71 -16.67 -14.58
C ALA A 50 -0.35 -15.18 -14.66
N LYS A 51 0.49 -14.80 -15.62
CA LYS A 51 1.00 -13.43 -15.75
C LYS A 51 -0.05 -12.49 -16.34
N SER A 52 -0.28 -11.39 -15.64
CA SER A 52 -1.10 -10.25 -16.05
C SER A 52 -0.20 -9.05 -16.37
N PRO A 53 -0.44 -8.30 -17.46
CA PRO A 53 0.28 -7.06 -17.74
C PRO A 53 0.01 -5.95 -16.72
N ASN A 54 -0.97 -6.12 -15.82
CA ASN A 54 -1.37 -5.13 -14.82
C ASN A 54 -0.88 -5.45 -13.39
N ARG A 55 -0.22 -6.60 -13.18
CA ARG A 55 0.23 -7.03 -11.86
C ARG A 55 1.40 -6.18 -11.36
N ILE A 56 1.32 -5.71 -10.12
CA ILE A 56 2.39 -4.94 -9.48
C ILE A 56 3.33 -5.93 -8.78
N VAL A 57 4.57 -6.00 -9.26
CA VAL A 57 5.62 -6.82 -8.64
C VAL A 57 6.61 -5.91 -7.93
N ALA A 58 6.58 -5.90 -6.59
CA ALA A 58 7.59 -5.23 -5.78
C ALA A 58 8.81 -6.16 -5.59
N ALA A 59 9.91 -5.89 -6.29
CA ALA A 59 11.17 -6.59 -6.05
C ALA A 59 11.89 -5.97 -4.86
N MET A 60 12.05 -6.72 -3.76
CA MET A 60 12.87 -6.33 -2.61
C MET A 60 14.28 -6.94 -2.73
N GLY A 61 15.32 -6.12 -2.63
CA GLY A 61 16.73 -6.56 -2.65
C GLY A 61 17.44 -6.51 -4.02
N VAL A 62 18.74 -6.82 -4.03
CA VAL A 62 19.56 -6.89 -5.25
C VAL A 62 19.29 -8.22 -5.94
N SER A 63 18.26 -8.24 -6.80
CA SER A 63 17.95 -9.44 -7.57
C SER A 63 19.03 -9.71 -8.62
N PRO A 64 19.40 -11.00 -8.83
CA PRO A 64 20.06 -11.48 -10.04
C PRO A 64 19.67 -10.80 -11.35
N THR A 65 18.41 -10.40 -11.46
CA THR A 65 17.83 -9.80 -12.66
C THR A 65 18.58 -8.55 -13.10
N VAL A 66 19.19 -7.78 -12.18
CA VAL A 66 19.90 -6.53 -12.49
C VAL A 66 21.04 -6.73 -13.49
N LEU A 67 21.76 -7.87 -13.49
CA LEU A 67 22.81 -8.14 -14.47
C LEU A 67 22.23 -8.36 -15.86
N PHE A 68 21.16 -9.14 -15.95
CA PHE A 68 20.58 -9.57 -17.21
C PHE A 68 19.65 -8.52 -17.82
N THR A 69 19.10 -7.61 -17.02
CA THR A 69 18.30 -6.47 -17.50
C THR A 69 19.06 -5.16 -17.48
N ALA A 70 20.35 -5.14 -17.11
CA ALA A 70 21.16 -3.93 -17.06
C ALA A 70 21.14 -3.15 -18.37
N TYR A 71 21.05 -3.83 -19.52
CA TYR A 71 20.90 -3.21 -20.84
C TYR A 71 19.75 -2.21 -20.89
N ARG A 72 18.70 -2.38 -20.06
CA ARG A 72 17.55 -1.47 -19.97
C ARG A 72 17.92 -0.11 -19.37
N MET A 73 18.96 -0.03 -18.53
CA MET A 73 19.46 1.24 -17.99
C MET A 73 19.96 2.18 -19.09
N TRP A 74 20.42 1.61 -20.21
CA TRP A 74 20.96 2.30 -21.39
C TRP A 74 20.16 2.03 -22.67
N ALA A 75 18.94 1.47 -22.54
CA ALA A 75 18.14 1.13 -23.70
C ALA A 75 17.96 2.37 -24.59
N PRO A 76 18.00 2.23 -25.93
CA PRO A 76 17.78 3.34 -26.84
C PRO A 76 16.52 4.09 -26.42
N THR A 77 16.59 5.43 -26.40
CA THR A 77 15.49 6.31 -25.96
C THR A 77 14.16 6.01 -26.66
N GLU A 78 14.24 5.41 -27.85
CA GLU A 78 13.15 4.90 -28.69
C GLU A 78 12.33 3.77 -28.04
N ILE A 79 12.88 3.03 -27.07
CA ILE A 79 12.24 1.87 -26.42
C ILE A 79 11.75 2.20 -25.01
N THR A 80 12.51 2.98 -24.22
CA THR A 80 12.20 3.23 -22.79
C THR A 80 11.83 4.68 -22.47
N GLY A 81 11.99 5.61 -23.41
CA GLY A 81 11.66 7.04 -23.23
C GLY A 81 12.55 7.80 -22.22
N ARG A 82 13.37 7.12 -21.42
CA ARG A 82 14.35 7.70 -20.48
C ARG A 82 15.56 6.79 -20.31
N SER A 83 16.76 7.36 -20.39
CA SER A 83 17.97 6.74 -19.83
C SER A 83 17.91 6.89 -18.31
N GLN A 84 18.18 5.81 -17.55
CA GLN A 84 18.15 5.87 -16.08
C GLN A 84 19.47 6.38 -15.49
N VAL A 85 20.51 6.43 -16.32
CA VAL A 85 21.87 6.74 -15.91
C VAL A 85 22.56 7.68 -16.92
N SER A 86 23.67 8.29 -16.49
CA SER A 86 24.48 9.19 -17.32
C SER A 86 25.16 8.50 -18.51
N GLU A 87 25.84 9.27 -19.36
CA GLU A 87 26.87 8.72 -20.26
C GLU A 87 27.93 7.93 -19.48
N PRO A 88 28.48 6.83 -20.03
CA PRO A 88 29.51 6.03 -19.38
C PRO A 88 30.79 6.84 -19.15
N ARG A 89 31.44 6.59 -18.02
CA ARG A 89 32.74 7.17 -17.65
C ARG A 89 33.71 6.09 -17.17
N GLY A 90 34.99 6.44 -17.13
CA GLY A 90 36.01 5.57 -16.55
C GLY A 90 36.17 4.23 -17.28
N ILE A 91 35.95 4.23 -18.61
CA ILE A 91 36.01 3.02 -19.43
C ILE A 91 37.42 2.42 -19.36
N ALA A 92 37.53 1.20 -18.87
CA ALA A 92 38.79 0.48 -18.74
C ALA A 92 38.61 -1.00 -19.06
N GLU A 93 39.61 -1.61 -19.70
CA GLU A 93 39.66 -3.07 -19.85
C GLU A 93 39.89 -3.72 -18.47
N THR A 94 39.15 -4.79 -18.20
CA THR A 94 39.25 -5.55 -16.95
C THR A 94 39.03 -7.04 -17.20
N LEU A 95 39.27 -7.85 -16.17
CA LEU A 95 39.05 -9.28 -16.19
C LEU A 95 38.17 -9.69 -15.01
N VAL A 96 37.01 -10.28 -15.28
CA VAL A 96 36.12 -10.81 -14.25
C VAL A 96 36.14 -12.33 -14.35
N ARG A 97 36.72 -12.99 -13.33
CA ARG A 97 36.80 -14.46 -13.22
C ARG A 97 37.34 -15.15 -14.48
N GLY A 98 38.31 -14.51 -15.15
CA GLY A 98 38.94 -15.06 -16.36
C GLY A 98 38.30 -14.62 -17.68
N ARG A 99 37.18 -13.87 -17.66
CA ARG A 99 36.56 -13.30 -18.87
C ARG A 99 36.96 -11.84 -19.07
N PRO A 100 37.38 -11.44 -20.28
CA PRO A 100 37.68 -10.05 -20.60
C PRO A 100 36.39 -9.22 -20.65
N GLY A 101 36.45 -8.01 -20.09
CA GLY A 101 35.33 -7.10 -20.10
C GLY A 101 35.75 -5.64 -20.03
N TRP A 102 34.76 -4.77 -20.19
CA TRP A 102 34.90 -3.33 -20.05
C TRP A 102 34.26 -2.88 -18.75
N GLU A 103 35.07 -2.41 -17.81
CA GLU A 103 34.59 -1.72 -16.62
C GLU A 103 34.18 -0.30 -17.02
N MET A 104 33.03 0.14 -16.51
CA MET A 104 32.51 1.48 -16.73
C MET A 104 31.67 1.92 -15.55
N GLU A 105 31.59 3.24 -15.37
CA GLU A 105 30.85 3.87 -14.28
C GLU A 105 29.77 4.83 -14.79
N PHE A 106 28.70 4.95 -14.01
CA PHE A 106 27.52 5.75 -14.33
C PHE A 106 26.98 6.49 -13.12
N ASP A 107 26.66 7.78 -13.30
CA ASP A 107 25.90 8.53 -12.32
C ASP A 107 24.40 8.21 -12.46
N ALA A 108 23.74 7.84 -11.36
CA ALA A 108 22.29 7.65 -11.32
C ALA A 108 21.59 9.02 -11.44
N LEU A 109 20.66 9.18 -12.39
CA LEU A 109 20.03 10.47 -12.65
C LEU A 109 19.05 10.89 -11.54
N SER A 110 18.56 9.95 -10.74
CA SER A 110 17.75 10.19 -9.53
C SER A 110 18.57 10.64 -8.31
N GLY A 111 19.90 10.70 -8.42
CA GLY A 111 20.81 10.83 -7.29
C GLY A 111 21.07 9.50 -6.59
N GLY A 112 22.22 9.37 -5.92
CA GLY A 112 22.64 8.16 -5.22
C GLY A 112 24.10 7.77 -5.48
N PRO A 113 24.55 6.63 -4.91
CA PRO A 113 25.89 6.09 -5.18
C PRO A 113 26.07 5.79 -6.67
N ARG A 114 27.31 5.97 -7.15
CA ARG A 114 27.69 5.67 -8.54
C ARG A 114 27.49 4.18 -8.83
N ILE A 115 26.95 3.89 -10.00
CA ILE A 115 26.78 2.53 -10.50
C ILE A 115 28.05 2.15 -11.26
N ARG A 116 28.63 1.00 -10.93
CA ARG A 116 29.75 0.40 -11.67
C ARG A 116 29.29 -0.91 -12.28
N VAL A 117 29.64 -1.13 -13.53
CA VAL A 117 29.38 -2.39 -14.22
C VAL A 117 30.61 -2.88 -14.96
N VAL A 118 30.71 -4.19 -15.13
CA VAL A 118 31.65 -4.81 -16.08
C VAL A 118 30.85 -5.53 -17.14
N ILE A 119 31.06 -5.17 -18.40
CA ILE A 119 30.38 -5.78 -19.55
C ILE A 119 31.34 -6.73 -20.25
N ASP A 120 30.92 -7.96 -20.50
CA ASP A 120 31.66 -8.95 -21.30
C ASP A 120 32.01 -8.35 -22.67
N ALA A 121 33.30 -8.42 -23.03
CA ALA A 121 33.81 -7.74 -24.22
C ALA A 121 33.31 -8.34 -25.55
N GLU A 122 32.82 -9.58 -25.54
CA GLU A 122 32.38 -10.31 -26.73
C GLU A 122 30.85 -10.28 -26.86
N LEU A 123 30.14 -10.62 -25.78
CA LEU A 123 28.70 -10.84 -25.79
C LEU A 123 27.88 -9.64 -25.32
N GLY A 124 28.52 -8.64 -24.70
CA GLY A 124 27.82 -7.45 -24.21
C GLY A 124 26.95 -7.71 -22.96
N VAL A 125 27.09 -8.87 -22.31
CA VAL A 125 26.37 -9.24 -21.08
C VAL A 125 27.07 -8.63 -19.87
N VAL A 126 26.30 -8.17 -18.87
CA VAL A 126 26.90 -7.61 -17.65
C VAL A 126 27.38 -8.74 -16.74
N LEU A 127 28.68 -8.78 -16.48
CA LEU A 127 29.37 -9.77 -15.65
C LEU A 127 29.37 -9.39 -14.16
N SER A 128 29.36 -8.09 -13.87
CA SER A 128 29.38 -7.53 -12.52
C SER A 128 28.62 -6.23 -12.47
N TRP A 129 27.91 -5.99 -11.38
CA TRP A 129 27.19 -4.76 -11.09
C TRP A 129 27.41 -4.37 -9.62
N THR A 130 27.57 -3.08 -9.35
CA THR A 130 27.78 -2.56 -8.00
C THR A 130 27.19 -1.15 -7.87
N GLN A 131 26.53 -0.87 -6.75
CA GLN A 131 26.04 0.46 -6.39
C GLN A 131 26.11 0.64 -4.87
N GLY A 132 26.99 1.51 -4.38
CA GLY A 132 27.21 1.67 -2.95
C GLY A 132 27.78 0.39 -2.32
N GLU A 133 27.12 -0.16 -1.31
CA GLU A 133 27.49 -1.44 -0.66
C GLU A 133 26.90 -2.67 -1.35
N GLN A 134 25.95 -2.46 -2.26
CA GLN A 134 25.26 -3.52 -2.98
C GLN A 134 26.08 -3.94 -4.20
N TRP A 135 26.25 -5.26 -4.38
CA TRP A 135 26.94 -5.81 -5.54
C TRP A 135 26.38 -7.17 -5.93
N VAL A 136 26.52 -7.52 -7.21
CA VAL A 136 26.25 -8.85 -7.73
C VAL A 136 27.24 -9.17 -8.85
N GLN A 137 27.74 -10.41 -8.87
CA GLN A 137 28.73 -10.84 -9.85
C GLN A 137 28.48 -12.28 -10.31
N MET A 138 28.71 -12.52 -11.59
CA MET A 138 28.79 -13.86 -12.14
C MET A 138 30.03 -14.59 -11.61
N GLU A 139 29.85 -15.86 -11.23
CA GLU A 139 30.93 -16.71 -10.74
C GLU A 139 31.50 -17.58 -11.86
N SER A 140 30.65 -18.43 -12.44
CA SER A 140 30.99 -19.37 -13.51
C SER A 140 29.95 -19.28 -14.63
N PRO A 141 29.92 -18.20 -15.42
CA PRO A 141 28.89 -18.00 -16.42
C PRO A 141 29.12 -18.89 -17.65
N VAL A 142 28.08 -19.63 -18.02
CA VAL A 142 27.93 -20.26 -19.33
C VAL A 142 27.02 -19.35 -20.14
N LEU A 143 27.53 -18.79 -21.24
CA LEU A 143 26.84 -17.78 -22.05
C LEU A 143 26.80 -18.25 -23.50
N ASP A 144 25.72 -17.89 -24.21
CA ASP A 144 25.52 -18.22 -25.63
C ASP A 144 25.53 -19.73 -25.93
N GLU A 145 25.05 -20.54 -24.98
CA GLU A 145 24.80 -21.96 -25.16
C GLU A 145 23.29 -22.26 -25.14
N ASP A 146 22.86 -23.18 -25.99
CA ASP A 146 21.48 -23.69 -25.99
C ASP A 146 21.23 -24.56 -24.76
N PHE A 147 20.02 -24.46 -24.21
CA PHE A 147 19.55 -25.31 -23.13
C PHE A 147 18.08 -25.67 -23.35
N ASP A 148 17.59 -26.69 -22.64
CA ASP A 148 16.23 -27.21 -22.82
C ASP A 148 15.18 -26.17 -22.36
N PRO A 149 14.27 -25.71 -23.24
CA PRO A 149 13.20 -24.77 -22.87
C PRO A 149 12.28 -25.29 -21.76
N ALA A 150 12.20 -26.60 -21.56
CA ALA A 150 11.40 -27.20 -20.49
C ALA A 150 11.85 -26.75 -19.08
N LEU A 151 13.08 -26.24 -18.93
CA LEU A 151 13.59 -25.66 -17.68
C LEU A 151 12.71 -24.52 -17.15
N PHE A 152 12.01 -23.78 -18.03
CA PHE A 152 11.15 -22.65 -17.66
C PHE A 152 9.67 -23.02 -17.51
N SER A 153 9.40 -24.31 -17.36
CA SER A 153 8.06 -24.83 -17.06
C SER A 153 8.13 -25.70 -15.81
N TRP A 154 6.99 -25.86 -15.14
CA TRP A 154 6.85 -26.71 -13.98
C TRP A 154 5.65 -27.64 -14.14
N ASP A 155 5.87 -28.94 -13.99
CA ASP A 155 4.86 -30.00 -14.08
C ASP A 155 4.63 -30.72 -12.74
N GLY A 156 5.31 -30.27 -11.68
CA GLY A 156 5.16 -30.80 -10.32
C GLY A 156 3.94 -30.25 -9.59
N ALA A 157 3.83 -30.57 -8.30
CA ALA A 157 2.71 -30.11 -7.47
C ALA A 157 2.66 -28.57 -7.45
N THR A 158 1.50 -28.03 -7.79
CA THR A 158 1.21 -26.60 -7.76
C THR A 158 0.02 -26.33 -6.85
N ILE A 159 0.08 -25.19 -6.18
CA ILE A 159 -1.08 -24.53 -5.59
C ILE A 159 -1.37 -23.34 -6.50
N GLU A 160 -2.60 -23.24 -6.98
CA GLU A 160 -3.02 -22.08 -7.79
C GLU A 160 -3.03 -20.82 -6.92
N PHE A 161 -2.50 -19.72 -7.45
CA PHE A 161 -2.24 -18.49 -6.71
C PHE A 161 -3.47 -17.91 -5.99
N GLU A 162 -4.68 -18.19 -6.51
CA GLU A 162 -5.96 -17.81 -5.90
C GLU A 162 -6.15 -18.35 -4.48
N GLU A 163 -5.51 -19.48 -4.14
CA GLU A 163 -5.66 -20.10 -2.82
C GLU A 163 -4.58 -19.68 -1.82
N HIS A 164 -3.44 -19.14 -2.26
CA HIS A 164 -2.28 -19.04 -1.37
C HIS A 164 -1.83 -17.65 -0.94
N LEU A 165 -1.76 -16.60 -1.77
CA LEU A 165 -1.10 -15.36 -1.32
C LEU A 165 -1.24 -14.12 -2.23
N GLU A 166 -2.30 -13.98 -3.02
CA GLU A 166 -2.64 -12.67 -3.58
C GLU A 166 -3.48 -11.90 -2.54
N SER A 167 -3.00 -10.75 -2.07
CA SER A 167 -3.83 -9.90 -1.22
C SER A 167 -5.08 -9.54 -2.02
N ARG A 168 -6.26 -9.50 -1.38
CA ARG A 168 -7.50 -9.03 -2.03
C ARG A 168 -7.28 -7.73 -2.79
N GLU A 169 -6.41 -6.87 -2.27
CA GLU A 169 -6.01 -5.61 -2.87
C GLU A 169 -5.43 -5.74 -4.29
N GLN A 170 -4.63 -6.77 -4.58
CA GLN A 170 -4.04 -6.97 -5.90
C GLN A 170 -5.09 -7.48 -6.91
N LEU A 171 -5.98 -8.39 -6.49
CA LEU A 171 -7.09 -8.84 -7.33
C LEU A 171 -8.04 -7.68 -7.67
N ASP A 172 -8.36 -6.86 -6.65
CA ASP A 172 -9.17 -5.66 -6.81
C ASP A 172 -8.48 -4.64 -7.73
N HIS A 173 -7.16 -4.49 -7.62
CA HIS A 173 -6.36 -3.64 -8.52
C HIS A 173 -6.41 -4.14 -9.97
N ASP A 174 -6.18 -5.44 -10.21
CA ASP A 174 -6.19 -6.03 -11.56
C ASP A 174 -7.57 -5.97 -12.20
N GLN A 175 -8.64 -6.18 -11.43
CA GLN A 175 -10.00 -5.96 -11.89
C GLN A 175 -10.23 -4.48 -12.23
N LYS A 176 -9.86 -3.56 -11.33
CA LYS A 176 -9.99 -2.12 -11.55
C LYS A 176 -9.26 -1.67 -12.81
N MET A 177 -8.03 -2.12 -13.03
CA MET A 177 -7.26 -1.76 -14.22
C MET A 177 -7.88 -2.31 -15.52
N ARG A 178 -8.53 -3.48 -15.48
CA ARG A 178 -9.31 -4.00 -16.62
C ARG A 178 -10.52 -3.11 -16.90
N GLU A 179 -11.31 -2.79 -15.88
CA GLU A 179 -12.49 -1.92 -16.03
C GLU A 179 -12.10 -0.53 -16.55
N ILE A 180 -11.00 0.04 -16.07
CA ILE A 180 -10.42 1.30 -16.58
C ILE A 180 -10.00 1.17 -18.04
N GLY A 181 -9.40 0.04 -18.45
CA GLY A 181 -9.01 -0.22 -19.83
C GLY A 181 -10.19 -0.28 -20.81
N ASP A 182 -11.36 -0.71 -20.32
CA ASP A 182 -12.60 -0.76 -21.10
C ASP A 182 -13.35 0.58 -21.14
N MET A 183 -12.95 1.56 -20.33
CA MET A 183 -13.58 2.89 -20.33
C MET A 183 -13.31 3.62 -21.67
N PRO A 184 -14.29 4.40 -22.17
CA PRO A 184 -14.08 5.23 -23.35
C PRO A 184 -12.87 6.17 -23.15
N PRO A 185 -11.86 6.16 -24.05
CA PRO A 185 -10.61 6.88 -23.82
C PRO A 185 -10.80 8.40 -23.89
N THR A 186 -9.93 9.15 -23.21
CA THR A 186 -9.73 10.57 -23.49
C THR A 186 -8.68 10.69 -24.59
N GLN A 187 -9.07 11.13 -25.78
CA GLN A 187 -8.15 11.26 -26.90
C GLN A 187 -7.64 12.71 -27.03
N VAL A 188 -6.33 12.85 -27.27
CA VAL A 188 -5.71 14.14 -27.55
C VAL A 188 -5.66 14.32 -29.07
N GLY A 189 -6.41 15.29 -29.60
CA GLY A 189 -6.62 15.42 -31.04
C GLY A 189 -5.42 15.93 -31.84
N TRP A 190 -4.61 16.84 -31.30
CA TRP A 190 -3.40 17.31 -31.97
C TRP A 190 -2.33 17.79 -30.98
N LEU A 191 -1.12 17.28 -31.18
CA LEU A 191 0.12 17.80 -30.62
C LEU A 191 1.16 17.90 -31.75
N PRO A 192 2.17 18.78 -31.64
CA PRO A 192 3.25 18.88 -32.63
C PRO A 192 4.20 17.67 -32.64
N MET A 193 3.82 16.57 -31.98
CA MET A 193 4.60 15.35 -31.78
C MET A 193 3.66 14.15 -31.58
N ASP A 194 4.14 12.95 -31.89
CA ASP A 194 3.41 11.71 -31.62
C ASP A 194 3.34 11.45 -30.12
N VAL A 195 2.14 11.11 -29.65
CA VAL A 195 1.87 10.81 -28.24
C VAL A 195 1.11 9.50 -28.07
N SER A 196 1.39 8.82 -26.96
CA SER A 196 0.60 7.70 -26.45
C SER A 196 -0.08 8.13 -25.16
N ALA A 197 -1.37 7.80 -25.05
CA ALA A 197 -2.17 8.06 -23.86
C ALA A 197 -2.53 6.73 -23.20
N SER A 198 -2.18 6.57 -21.92
CA SER A 198 -2.47 5.39 -21.14
C SER A 198 -3.27 5.78 -19.89
N PRO A 199 -4.45 5.17 -19.65
CA PRO A 199 -5.15 5.31 -18.38
C PRO A 199 -4.27 4.90 -17.20
N THR A 200 -4.31 5.66 -16.11
CA THR A 200 -3.55 5.37 -14.89
C THR A 200 -4.43 5.26 -13.65
N ASP A 201 -5.58 5.93 -13.65
CA ASP A 201 -6.62 5.77 -12.63
C ASP A 201 -7.98 6.16 -13.22
N GLY A 202 -9.08 5.76 -12.58
CA GLY A 202 -10.41 6.08 -13.04
C GLY A 202 -11.53 5.45 -12.21
N ASP A 203 -12.75 5.86 -12.53
CA ASP A 203 -13.98 5.35 -11.95
C ASP A 203 -15.02 5.11 -13.05
N PRO A 204 -15.32 3.84 -13.39
CA PRO A 204 -16.28 3.50 -14.44
C PRO A 204 -17.70 4.05 -14.19
N LEU A 205 -18.11 4.18 -12.92
CA LEU A 205 -19.44 4.67 -12.56
C LEU A 205 -19.63 6.14 -12.95
N SER A 206 -18.65 6.99 -12.64
CA SER A 206 -18.70 8.43 -12.95
C SER A 206 -18.10 8.79 -14.32
N GLY A 207 -17.31 7.90 -14.91
CA GLY A 207 -16.53 8.17 -16.11
C GLY A 207 -15.28 9.02 -15.86
N ALA A 208 -14.97 9.34 -14.60
CA ALA A 208 -13.76 10.04 -14.22
C ALA A 208 -12.53 9.22 -14.62
N LEU A 209 -11.53 9.87 -15.22
CA LEU A 209 -10.37 9.18 -15.78
C LEU A 209 -9.13 10.08 -15.71
N ASP A 210 -8.07 9.50 -15.18
CA ASP A 210 -6.73 10.07 -15.18
C ASP A 210 -5.90 9.34 -16.24
N VAL A 211 -5.35 10.10 -17.16
CA VAL A 211 -4.60 9.62 -18.31
C VAL A 211 -3.20 10.21 -18.27
N THR A 212 -2.20 9.34 -18.31
CA THR A 212 -0.83 9.74 -18.57
C THR A 212 -0.61 9.83 -20.07
N VAL A 213 -0.12 10.97 -20.53
CA VAL A 213 0.27 11.21 -21.92
C VAL A 213 1.79 11.26 -22.00
N SER A 214 2.35 10.33 -22.76
CA SER A 214 3.78 10.20 -23.03
C SER A 214 4.05 10.54 -24.49
N ALA A 215 5.16 11.22 -24.76
CA ALA A 215 5.58 11.60 -26.10
C ALA A 215 6.95 11.02 -26.46
N THR A 216 7.38 11.13 -27.72
CA THR A 216 8.68 10.59 -28.20
C THR A 216 9.91 11.31 -27.65
N THR A 217 9.74 12.46 -26.99
CA THR A 217 10.74 13.12 -26.15
C THR A 217 10.33 12.97 -24.67
N PRO A 218 11.21 13.19 -23.66
CA PRO A 218 10.92 12.86 -22.24
C PRO A 218 9.83 13.72 -21.57
N THR A 219 8.97 14.37 -22.36
CA THR A 219 7.79 15.11 -21.93
C THR A 219 6.65 14.13 -21.64
N GLN A 220 6.29 14.05 -20.36
CA GLN A 220 5.12 13.36 -19.87
C GLN A 220 4.24 14.38 -19.14
N PHE A 221 2.94 14.31 -19.36
CA PHE A 221 1.96 15.11 -18.64
C PHE A 221 0.69 14.29 -18.40
N GLY A 222 -0.10 14.70 -17.42
CA GLY A 222 -1.36 14.08 -17.08
C GLY A 222 -2.55 14.89 -17.59
N ILE A 223 -3.57 14.19 -18.07
CA ILE A 223 -4.90 14.74 -18.30
C ILE A 223 -5.86 14.05 -17.36
N ARG A 224 -6.57 14.84 -16.56
CA ARG A 224 -7.67 14.38 -15.72
C ARG A 224 -8.99 14.79 -16.36
N ARG A 225 -10.00 13.93 -16.28
CA ARG A 225 -11.40 14.31 -16.58
C ARG A 225 -12.33 13.85 -15.47
N TRP A 226 -13.37 14.63 -15.20
CA TRP A 226 -14.47 14.26 -14.31
C TRP A 226 -15.73 15.06 -14.66
N LEU A 227 -16.90 14.57 -14.27
CA LEU A 227 -18.15 15.30 -14.46
C LEU A 227 -18.17 16.54 -13.56
N THR A 228 -18.38 17.72 -14.14
CA THR A 228 -18.34 19.00 -13.41
C THR A 228 -19.33 19.01 -12.23
N GLU A 229 -20.48 18.40 -12.43
CA GLU A 229 -21.59 18.34 -11.47
C GLU A 229 -21.35 17.43 -10.25
N LEU A 230 -20.33 16.56 -10.29
CA LEU A 230 -19.96 15.68 -9.19
C LEU A 230 -18.89 16.29 -8.28
N GLY A 231 -18.25 17.38 -8.70
CA GLY A 231 -17.09 17.94 -8.01
C GLY A 231 -15.79 17.24 -8.38
N GLU A 232 -14.67 17.84 -7.98
CA GLU A 232 -13.33 17.34 -8.31
C GLU A 232 -12.98 16.12 -7.45
N PRO A 233 -12.68 14.95 -8.06
CA PRO A 233 -12.19 13.80 -7.31
C PRO A 233 -10.78 14.05 -6.79
N ARG A 234 -10.40 13.37 -5.69
CA ARG A 234 -9.03 13.41 -5.18
C ARG A 234 -8.08 12.84 -6.23
N ALA A 235 -6.99 13.57 -6.51
CA ALA A 235 -5.93 13.05 -7.37
C ALA A 235 -5.20 11.90 -6.65
N ARG A 236 -4.92 10.81 -7.35
CA ARG A 236 -4.08 9.70 -6.86
C ARG A 236 -2.76 9.67 -7.59
N PHE A 237 -1.82 8.84 -7.14
CA PHE A 237 -0.58 8.58 -7.86
C PHE A 237 -0.84 8.07 -9.30
N PRO A 238 -0.08 8.53 -10.32
CA PRO A 238 0.98 9.53 -10.27
C PRO A 238 0.49 10.98 -10.36
N MET A 239 -0.80 11.18 -10.62
CA MET A 239 -1.41 12.47 -10.93
C MET A 239 -1.27 13.50 -9.80
N GLU A 240 -1.31 13.03 -8.55
CA GLU A 240 -1.06 13.86 -7.35
C GLU A 240 0.34 14.49 -7.35
N SER A 241 1.33 13.83 -7.96
CA SER A 241 2.71 14.32 -8.05
C SER A 241 2.90 15.38 -9.13
N TYR A 242 1.94 15.51 -10.06
CA TYR A 242 2.00 16.52 -11.11
C TYR A 242 1.36 17.83 -10.64
N VAL A 243 1.87 18.97 -11.09
CA VAL A 243 1.31 20.28 -10.76
C VAL A 243 0.22 20.67 -11.78
N PRO A 244 -0.96 21.18 -11.37
CA PRO A 244 -1.95 21.74 -12.30
C PRO A 244 -1.36 22.85 -13.17
N ARG A 245 -1.59 22.77 -14.49
CA ARG A 245 -1.12 23.75 -15.48
C ARG A 245 -2.24 24.44 -16.24
N GLY A 246 -3.40 23.79 -16.35
CA GLY A 246 -4.57 24.38 -16.99
C GLY A 246 -5.82 23.57 -16.70
N ARG A 247 -6.97 24.23 -16.71
CA ARG A 247 -8.28 23.61 -16.47
C ARG A 247 -9.30 24.20 -17.43
N ALA A 248 -10.19 23.37 -17.96
CA ALA A 248 -11.27 23.79 -18.83
C ALA A 248 -12.54 22.99 -18.53
N THR A 249 -13.69 23.53 -18.94
CA THR A 249 -14.97 22.81 -18.94
C THR A 249 -15.42 22.62 -20.38
N ILE A 250 -15.69 21.38 -20.77
CA ILE A 250 -16.05 20.98 -22.13
C ILE A 250 -17.29 20.09 -22.05
N GLY A 251 -18.45 20.66 -22.39
CA GLY A 251 -19.73 19.98 -22.17
C GLY A 251 -19.96 19.71 -20.67
N PRO A 252 -20.33 18.48 -20.27
CA PRO A 252 -20.54 18.11 -18.86
C PRO A 252 -19.24 17.82 -18.09
N TRP A 253 -18.09 17.86 -18.77
CA TRP A 253 -16.80 17.47 -18.21
C TRP A 253 -15.97 18.67 -17.78
N THR A 254 -15.33 18.56 -16.63
CA THR A 254 -14.14 19.34 -16.29
C THR A 254 -12.91 18.51 -16.64
N VAL A 255 -11.94 19.17 -17.28
CA VAL A 255 -10.66 18.58 -17.65
C VAL A 255 -9.52 19.42 -17.07
N GLU A 256 -8.47 18.76 -16.62
CA GLU A 256 -7.27 19.40 -16.06
C GLU A 256 -6.01 18.80 -16.66
N LEU A 257 -5.11 19.68 -17.11
CA LEU A 257 -3.75 19.31 -17.51
C LEU A 257 -2.82 19.50 -16.31
N ARG A 258 -2.03 18.46 -16.01
CA ARG A 258 -1.01 18.49 -14.95
C ARG A 258 0.34 18.08 -15.51
N SER A 259 1.42 18.70 -15.06
CA SER A 259 2.77 18.36 -15.52
C SER A 259 3.83 18.74 -14.50
N TYR A 260 4.91 17.96 -14.41
CA TYR A 260 6.13 18.35 -13.70
C TYR A 260 6.77 19.58 -14.34
N ASN A 261 6.84 19.58 -15.68
CA ASN A 261 7.43 20.68 -16.43
C ASN A 261 6.47 21.87 -16.48
N GLU A 262 7.03 23.08 -16.57
CA GLU A 262 6.20 24.24 -16.90
C GLU A 262 5.56 24.07 -18.28
N VAL A 263 4.29 24.47 -18.37
CA VAL A 263 3.53 24.53 -19.60
C VAL A 263 2.94 25.94 -19.66
N SER A 264 3.12 26.64 -20.77
CA SER A 264 2.57 27.99 -20.91
C SER A 264 1.03 27.92 -20.90
N THR A 265 0.35 28.94 -20.38
CA THR A 265 -1.12 28.97 -20.34
C THR A 265 -1.73 28.77 -21.73
N GLY A 266 -1.17 29.42 -22.76
CA GLY A 266 -1.67 29.30 -24.13
C GLY A 266 -1.42 27.93 -24.78
N ASP A 267 -0.42 27.17 -24.32
CA ASP A 267 -0.24 25.79 -24.76
C ASP A 267 -1.17 24.85 -24.00
N ALA A 268 -1.33 25.03 -22.68
CA ALA A 268 -2.28 24.26 -21.88
C ALA A 268 -3.73 24.41 -22.40
N GLU A 269 -4.16 25.64 -22.68
CA GLU A 269 -5.47 25.91 -23.29
C GLU A 269 -5.62 25.24 -24.65
N ARG A 270 -4.57 25.25 -25.48
CA ARG A 270 -4.58 24.60 -26.79
C ARG A 270 -4.71 23.09 -26.68
N VAL A 271 -4.00 22.46 -25.76
CA VAL A 271 -4.11 21.01 -25.51
C VAL A 271 -5.51 20.66 -25.05
N LEU A 272 -6.04 21.38 -24.05
CA LEU A 272 -7.39 21.12 -23.53
C LEU A 272 -8.47 21.31 -24.58
N ALA A 273 -8.35 22.33 -25.44
CA ALA A 273 -9.30 22.58 -26.53
C ALA A 273 -9.30 21.50 -27.63
N GLN A 274 -8.27 20.65 -27.69
CA GLN A 274 -8.15 19.55 -28.66
C GLN A 274 -8.54 18.19 -28.06
N LEU A 275 -9.02 18.15 -26.81
CA LEU A 275 -9.48 16.91 -26.20
C LEU A 275 -10.79 16.46 -26.86
N MET A 276 -10.82 15.20 -27.28
CA MET A 276 -12.05 14.51 -27.66
C MET A 276 -12.51 13.71 -26.45
N LEU A 277 -13.67 14.10 -25.92
CA LEU A 277 -14.28 13.52 -24.72
C LEU A 277 -15.47 12.65 -25.11
N PRO A 278 -15.69 11.53 -24.41
CA PRO A 278 -16.86 10.70 -24.62
C PRO A 278 -18.13 11.37 -24.09
N ASP A 279 -19.29 10.85 -24.46
CA ASP A 279 -20.52 11.12 -23.73
C ASP A 279 -20.40 10.56 -22.29
N PRO A 280 -21.08 11.17 -21.29
CA PRO A 280 -21.20 10.59 -19.96
C PRO A 280 -21.73 9.14 -20.03
N PRO A 281 -21.32 8.25 -19.11
CA PRO A 281 -21.74 6.85 -19.12
C PRO A 281 -23.25 6.63 -18.88
N GLY A 282 -23.96 7.69 -18.47
CA GLY A 282 -25.39 7.70 -18.19
C GLY A 282 -25.88 9.12 -17.87
N ASP A 283 -27.10 9.22 -17.35
CA ASP A 283 -27.63 10.50 -16.88
C ASP A 283 -26.83 11.03 -15.68
N VAL A 284 -26.42 12.30 -15.72
CA VAL A 284 -25.53 12.90 -14.71
C VAL A 284 -26.18 12.94 -13.32
N SER A 285 -27.51 13.07 -13.24
CA SER A 285 -28.22 13.07 -11.96
C SER A 285 -28.28 11.69 -11.34
N ASP A 286 -28.50 10.65 -12.15
CA ASP A 286 -28.45 9.26 -11.70
C ASP A 286 -27.05 8.84 -11.27
N ILE A 287 -26.02 9.23 -12.03
CA ILE A 287 -24.61 8.99 -11.68
C ILE A 287 -24.28 9.64 -10.34
N ARG A 288 -24.66 10.91 -10.14
CA ARG A 288 -24.43 11.61 -8.87
C ARG A 288 -25.07 10.87 -7.70
N ALA A 289 -26.35 10.50 -7.83
CA ALA A 289 -27.04 9.74 -6.79
C ALA A 289 -26.35 8.41 -6.49
N ALA A 290 -25.90 7.68 -7.51
CA ALA A 290 -25.17 6.43 -7.35
C ALA A 290 -23.79 6.62 -6.69
N THR A 291 -23.04 7.66 -7.07
CA THR A 291 -21.73 7.96 -6.46
C THR A 291 -21.87 8.38 -5.01
N THR A 292 -22.90 9.16 -4.67
CA THR A 292 -23.21 9.54 -3.28
C THR A 292 -23.60 8.31 -2.47
N ALA A 293 -24.51 7.47 -2.96
CA ALA A 293 -24.89 6.24 -2.27
C ALA A 293 -23.71 5.27 -2.07
N ARG A 294 -22.80 5.18 -3.05
CA ARG A 294 -21.56 4.40 -2.91
C ARG A 294 -20.65 4.98 -1.82
N GLN A 295 -20.49 6.30 -1.77
CA GLN A 295 -19.68 6.94 -0.74
C GLN A 295 -20.30 6.74 0.65
N GLU A 296 -21.60 6.96 0.80
CA GLU A 296 -22.33 6.72 2.05
C GLU A 296 -22.21 5.26 2.51
N ALA A 297 -22.24 4.29 1.59
CA ALA A 297 -22.05 2.88 1.91
C ALA A 297 -20.61 2.56 2.35
N VAL A 298 -19.60 3.22 1.76
CA VAL A 298 -18.20 3.10 2.20
C VAL A 298 -18.03 3.71 3.58
N ASP A 299 -18.52 4.93 3.80
CA ASP A 299 -18.45 5.62 5.09
C ASP A 299 -19.16 4.81 6.20
N GLU A 300 -20.31 4.20 5.88
CA GLU A 300 -21.02 3.31 6.79
C GLU A 300 -20.23 2.03 7.08
N ALA A 301 -19.62 1.42 6.06
CA ALA A 301 -18.80 0.22 6.25
C ALA A 301 -17.56 0.51 7.11
N GLU A 302 -16.88 1.64 6.88
CA GLU A 302 -15.77 2.10 7.72
C GLU A 302 -16.24 2.35 9.15
N THR A 303 -17.42 2.95 9.33
CA THR A 303 -17.99 3.14 10.66
C THR A 303 -18.28 1.81 11.34
N LEU A 304 -18.92 0.85 10.66
CA LEU A 304 -19.23 -0.46 11.22
C LEU A 304 -17.97 -1.26 11.57
N ASP A 305 -16.92 -1.15 10.75
CA ASP A 305 -15.62 -1.73 11.08
C ASP A 305 -15.01 -1.06 12.32
N ALA A 306 -15.00 0.27 12.41
CA ALA A 306 -14.51 0.99 13.59
C ALA A 306 -15.29 0.63 14.87
N LEU A 307 -16.60 0.39 14.77
CA LEU A 307 -17.45 -0.09 15.88
C LEU A 307 -17.19 -1.57 16.24
N GLY A 308 -16.42 -2.29 15.45
CA GLY A 308 -16.03 -3.67 15.74
C GLY A 308 -17.16 -4.68 15.68
N THR A 309 -18.20 -4.40 14.88
CA THR A 309 -19.37 -5.28 14.75
C THR A 309 -18.95 -6.68 14.29
N GLY A 310 -19.18 -7.67 15.15
CA GLY A 310 -18.83 -9.07 14.90
C GLY A 310 -17.39 -9.47 15.24
N ARG A 311 -16.54 -8.54 15.71
CA ARG A 311 -15.19 -8.86 16.21
C ARG A 311 -15.29 -9.70 17.48
N LYS A 312 -14.53 -10.79 17.55
CA LYS A 312 -14.55 -11.67 18.73
C LYS A 312 -13.52 -11.26 19.75
N LEU A 313 -13.95 -11.11 21.00
CA LEU A 313 -13.06 -10.67 22.08
C LEU A 313 -11.79 -11.53 22.18
N ASP A 314 -11.94 -12.87 22.12
CA ASP A 314 -10.82 -13.82 22.29
C ASP A 314 -9.72 -13.68 21.23
N ASP A 315 -10.03 -13.13 20.05
CA ASP A 315 -9.05 -12.92 18.99
C ASP A 315 -8.06 -11.77 19.34
N TYR A 316 -8.41 -10.93 20.33
CA TYR A 316 -7.64 -9.73 20.68
C TYR A 316 -7.03 -9.74 22.09
N LEU A 317 -7.53 -10.57 23.03
CA LEU A 317 -7.10 -10.59 24.44
C LEU A 317 -5.59 -10.81 24.65
N HIS A 318 -4.93 -11.53 23.74
CA HIS A 318 -3.50 -11.85 23.81
C HIS A 318 -2.72 -11.38 22.57
N SER A 319 -3.23 -10.37 21.88
CA SER A 319 -2.55 -9.82 20.70
C SER A 319 -1.16 -9.28 21.08
N HIS A 320 -0.13 -9.71 20.35
CA HIS A 320 1.27 -9.31 20.59
C HIS A 320 1.53 -7.82 20.35
N SER A 321 0.57 -7.11 19.72
CA SER A 321 0.63 -5.69 19.41
C SER A 321 0.03 -4.79 20.49
N GLY A 322 -0.63 -5.34 21.54
CA GLY A 322 -1.15 -4.54 22.66
C GLY A 322 -2.34 -3.65 22.29
N ALA A 323 -3.47 -4.23 21.89
CA ALA A 323 -4.67 -3.49 21.52
C ALA A 323 -5.42 -2.87 22.72
N SER A 324 -5.81 -1.59 22.63
CA SER A 324 -6.67 -0.91 23.61
C SER A 324 -8.15 -1.29 23.40
N LEU A 325 -8.65 -2.29 24.13
CA LEU A 325 -9.98 -2.86 23.88
C LEU A 325 -11.12 -2.01 24.45
N LEU A 326 -12.13 -1.69 23.64
CA LEU A 326 -13.43 -1.18 24.10
C LEU A 326 -14.52 -2.25 23.88
N VAL A 327 -14.89 -2.95 24.94
CA VAL A 327 -15.84 -4.07 24.90
C VAL A 327 -17.26 -3.58 25.17
N ARG A 328 -18.15 -3.77 24.20
CA ARG A 328 -19.58 -3.55 24.40
C ARG A 328 -20.17 -4.71 25.20
N THR A 329 -20.79 -4.40 26.33
CA THR A 329 -21.39 -5.39 27.24
C THR A 329 -22.87 -5.14 27.51
N ASP A 330 -23.42 -4.00 27.09
CA ASP A 330 -24.85 -3.74 27.08
C ASP A 330 -25.35 -3.51 25.65
N PHE A 331 -26.34 -4.32 25.25
CA PHE A 331 -26.93 -4.29 23.91
C PHE A 331 -28.35 -3.71 23.89
N SER A 332 -28.71 -2.89 24.88
CA SER A 332 -30.06 -2.33 25.00
C SER A 332 -30.34 -1.19 24.01
N ASP A 333 -29.29 -0.50 23.54
CA ASP A 333 -29.39 0.63 22.61
C ASP A 333 -28.21 0.63 21.62
N ASP A 334 -28.49 0.32 20.35
CA ASP A 334 -27.49 0.32 19.26
C ASP A 334 -27.11 1.74 18.82
N VAL A 335 -28.05 2.69 18.91
CA VAL A 335 -27.79 4.09 18.54
C VAL A 335 -26.84 4.69 19.56
N ARG A 336 -27.09 4.46 20.85
CA ARG A 336 -26.22 4.95 21.93
C ARG A 336 -24.82 4.35 21.87
N TRP A 337 -24.69 3.05 21.60
CA TRP A 337 -23.38 2.43 21.38
C TRP A 337 -22.58 3.14 20.29
N ARG A 338 -23.21 3.37 19.13
CA ARG A 338 -22.57 4.06 18.01
C ARG A 338 -22.14 5.47 18.37
N GLU A 339 -23.01 6.25 19.03
CA GLU A 339 -22.67 7.61 19.49
C GLU A 339 -21.46 7.61 20.42
N VAL A 340 -21.43 6.71 21.41
CA VAL A 340 -20.39 6.66 22.43
C VAL A 340 -19.05 6.22 21.89
N ALA A 341 -19.01 5.14 21.10
CA ALA A 341 -17.78 4.63 20.53
C ALA A 341 -17.16 5.63 19.55
N LEU A 342 -17.97 6.27 18.70
CA LEU A 342 -17.48 7.31 17.78
C LEU A 342 -16.98 8.55 18.53
N ALA A 343 -17.70 9.01 19.57
CA ALA A 343 -17.24 10.14 20.39
C ALA A 343 -15.93 9.83 21.13
N ALA A 344 -15.74 8.58 21.58
CA ALA A 344 -14.51 8.16 22.26
C ALA A 344 -13.29 8.10 21.33
N MET A 345 -13.50 7.88 20.03
CA MET A 345 -12.45 7.84 19.00
C MET A 345 -12.30 9.18 18.24
N GLU A 346 -13.12 10.19 18.56
CA GLU A 346 -13.12 11.46 17.84
C GLU A 346 -11.77 12.19 18.01
N PRO A 347 -11.09 12.59 16.91
CA PRO A 347 -9.86 13.36 17.00
C PRO A 347 -10.10 14.74 17.62
N VAL A 348 -9.31 15.09 18.64
CA VAL A 348 -9.31 16.40 19.30
C VAL A 348 -8.07 17.20 18.94
N PRO A 349 -8.14 18.53 18.79
CA PRO A 349 -6.96 19.35 18.52
C PRO A 349 -5.89 19.22 19.61
N SER A 350 -4.62 19.02 19.24
CA SER A 350 -3.54 18.82 20.21
C SER A 350 -3.19 20.08 21.02
N GLY A 351 -3.60 21.25 20.52
CA GLY A 351 -3.22 22.55 21.08
C GLY A 351 -1.76 22.94 20.81
N MET A 352 -1.00 22.16 20.02
CA MET A 352 0.42 22.40 19.73
C MET A 352 0.70 23.46 18.65
N GLY A 353 -0.33 24.20 18.22
CA GLY A 353 -0.20 25.30 17.26
C GLY A 353 0.03 24.86 15.81
N ASP A 354 -0.12 23.57 15.54
CA ASP A 354 -0.18 22.95 14.22
C ASP A 354 -1.52 22.21 14.04
N ASP A 355 -1.69 21.53 12.90
CA ASP A 355 -2.90 20.75 12.58
C ASP A 355 -2.90 19.34 13.22
N SER A 356 -2.05 19.09 14.22
CA SER A 356 -2.01 17.78 14.88
C SER A 356 -3.19 17.58 15.82
N THR A 357 -3.65 16.33 15.92
CA THR A 357 -4.76 15.91 16.78
C THR A 357 -4.31 14.81 17.74
N PHE A 358 -4.96 14.73 18.90
CA PHE A 358 -4.96 13.53 19.73
C PHE A 358 -6.22 12.73 19.45
N GLN A 359 -6.14 11.41 19.52
CA GLN A 359 -7.28 10.50 19.44
C GLN A 359 -6.96 9.27 20.29
N ALA A 360 -7.99 8.53 20.71
CA ALA A 360 -7.80 7.24 21.35
C ALA A 360 -7.70 6.14 20.28
N ASP A 361 -6.71 5.26 20.38
CA ASP A 361 -6.55 4.14 19.44
C ASP A 361 -7.33 2.90 19.92
N LEU A 362 -8.67 2.99 19.87
CA LEU A 362 -9.54 1.95 20.42
C LEU A 362 -9.83 0.82 19.42
N THR A 363 -9.70 -0.41 19.90
CA THR A 363 -10.24 -1.60 19.24
C THR A 363 -11.61 -1.93 19.84
N CYS A 364 -12.68 -1.49 19.18
CA CYS A 364 -14.04 -1.82 19.60
C CYS A 364 -14.35 -3.31 19.39
N ILE A 365 -15.08 -3.91 20.33
CA ILE A 365 -15.54 -5.30 20.29
C ILE A 365 -17.06 -5.31 20.51
N ASP A 366 -17.82 -5.48 19.43
CA ASP A 366 -19.29 -5.50 19.41
C ASP A 366 -19.79 -6.90 19.01
N GLN A 367 -19.84 -7.80 19.99
CA GLN A 367 -20.35 -9.17 19.85
C GLN A 367 -21.30 -9.50 21.01
N ARG A 368 -22.51 -9.96 20.68
CA ARG A 368 -23.57 -10.28 21.66
C ARG A 368 -23.19 -11.31 22.72
N ASP A 369 -22.17 -12.14 22.50
CA ASP A 369 -21.68 -13.09 23.50
C ASP A 369 -21.05 -12.39 24.72
N ASN A 370 -20.77 -11.09 24.63
CA ASN A 370 -20.30 -10.24 25.72
C ASN A 370 -21.44 -9.58 26.52
N ASP A 371 -22.71 -9.84 26.17
CA ASP A 371 -23.86 -9.22 26.85
C ASP A 371 -23.88 -9.57 28.35
N GLY A 372 -23.85 -8.55 29.19
CA GLY A 372 -23.76 -8.66 30.64
C GLY A 372 -22.38 -8.99 31.21
N LEU A 373 -21.31 -9.03 30.38
CA LEU A 373 -19.94 -9.26 30.86
C LEU A 373 -19.50 -8.15 31.82
N THR A 374 -19.12 -8.52 33.04
CA THR A 374 -18.66 -7.56 34.05
C THR A 374 -17.14 -7.33 34.00
N ALA A 375 -16.64 -6.32 34.71
CA ALA A 375 -15.20 -6.09 34.84
C ALA A 375 -14.47 -7.30 35.45
N ASP A 376 -15.04 -7.91 36.49
CA ASP A 376 -14.48 -9.10 37.13
C ASP A 376 -14.46 -10.30 36.17
N ASP A 377 -15.51 -10.47 35.36
CA ASP A 377 -15.56 -11.53 34.35
C ASP A 377 -14.50 -11.32 33.25
N LEU A 378 -14.30 -10.07 32.82
CA LEU A 378 -13.29 -9.72 31.82
C LEU A 378 -11.88 -9.98 32.35
N VAL A 379 -11.56 -9.54 33.57
CA VAL A 379 -10.27 -9.81 34.22
C VAL A 379 -10.03 -11.31 34.38
N ALA A 380 -11.06 -12.06 34.78
CA ALA A 380 -10.97 -13.52 34.89
C ALA A 380 -10.74 -14.20 33.53
N ARG A 381 -11.34 -13.67 32.46
CA ARG A 381 -11.19 -14.19 31.09
C ARG A 381 -9.80 -13.87 30.50
N ILE A 382 -9.24 -12.70 30.80
CA ILE A 382 -7.87 -12.32 30.45
C ILE A 382 -6.85 -13.24 31.13
N GLY A 383 -7.03 -13.52 32.41
CA GLY A 383 -6.11 -14.34 33.19
C GLY A 383 -4.79 -13.64 33.53
N GLU A 384 -3.84 -14.39 34.11
CA GLU A 384 -2.58 -13.83 34.63
C GLU A 384 -1.40 -13.90 33.63
N GLU A 385 -1.56 -14.67 32.56
CA GLU A 385 -0.49 -14.91 31.58
C GLU A 385 -0.49 -13.82 30.51
N ASN A 386 0.39 -12.83 30.70
CA ASN A 386 0.58 -11.69 29.80
C ASN A 386 -0.71 -10.89 29.52
N PRO A 387 -1.37 -10.37 30.57
CA PRO A 387 -2.57 -9.56 30.41
C PRO A 387 -2.22 -8.22 29.73
N PRO A 388 -3.18 -7.58 29.01
CA PRO A 388 -3.08 -6.16 28.74
C PRO A 388 -3.08 -5.37 30.06
N ASP A 389 -2.47 -4.19 30.06
CA ASP A 389 -2.38 -3.37 31.27
C ASP A 389 -3.74 -2.77 31.67
N TYR A 390 -4.65 -2.60 30.71
CA TYR A 390 -5.97 -2.03 30.90
C TYR A 390 -6.96 -2.52 29.83
N ALA A 391 -8.25 -2.34 30.11
CA ALA A 391 -9.33 -2.52 29.14
C ALA A 391 -10.48 -1.55 29.43
N PHE A 392 -11.34 -1.33 28.44
CA PHE A 392 -12.53 -0.49 28.55
C PHE A 392 -13.81 -1.31 28.35
N ILE A 393 -14.86 -0.96 29.10
CA ILE A 393 -16.20 -1.54 28.96
C ILE A 393 -17.24 -0.45 28.74
N ALA A 394 -18.08 -0.63 27.71
CA ALA A 394 -19.34 0.07 27.55
C ALA A 394 -20.48 -0.79 28.14
N ASP A 395 -20.87 -0.49 29.38
CA ASP A 395 -21.88 -1.23 30.16
C ASP A 395 -23.24 -0.52 30.20
N SER A 396 -24.17 -1.05 30.99
CA SER A 396 -25.49 -0.45 31.17
C SER A 396 -25.43 0.98 31.71
N THR A 397 -24.39 1.34 32.47
CA THR A 397 -24.20 2.72 32.95
C THR A 397 -23.73 3.60 31.81
N THR A 398 -22.82 3.14 30.97
CA THR A 398 -22.43 3.85 29.73
C THR A 398 -23.64 4.15 28.85
N MET A 399 -24.55 3.18 28.68
CA MET A 399 -25.75 3.37 27.84
C MET A 399 -26.81 4.29 28.45
N SER A 400 -26.94 4.32 29.79
CA SER A 400 -28.01 5.07 30.47
C SER A 400 -27.58 6.42 31.06
N HIS A 401 -26.29 6.61 31.33
CA HIS A 401 -25.77 7.84 31.92
C HIS A 401 -25.76 8.98 30.89
N PRO A 402 -26.15 10.22 31.26
CA PRO A 402 -26.18 11.36 30.34
C PRO A 402 -24.83 11.64 29.68
N GLU A 403 -23.74 11.51 30.44
CA GLU A 403 -22.36 11.70 29.97
C GLU A 403 -21.74 10.45 29.34
N ALA A 404 -22.51 9.36 29.24
CA ALA A 404 -22.09 8.10 28.66
C ALA A 404 -20.72 7.58 29.12
N ALA A 405 -20.45 7.71 30.42
CA ALA A 405 -19.13 7.45 30.95
C ALA A 405 -18.75 5.96 30.80
N ILE A 406 -17.62 5.72 30.13
CA ILE A 406 -17.06 4.40 29.81
C ILE A 406 -16.26 3.89 31.00
N LEU A 407 -16.39 2.61 31.34
CA LEU A 407 -15.67 1.99 32.45
C LEU A 407 -14.25 1.66 32.02
N VAL A 408 -13.25 2.12 32.78
CA VAL A 408 -11.84 1.76 32.63
C VAL A 408 -11.48 0.74 33.68
N ILE A 409 -10.75 -0.32 33.30
CA ILE A 409 -10.41 -1.45 34.16
C ILE A 409 -8.91 -1.65 34.14
N ASP A 410 -8.31 -1.72 35.33
CA ASP A 410 -6.94 -2.17 35.49
C ASP A 410 -6.89 -3.68 35.28
N CYS A 411 -6.09 -4.14 34.32
CA CYS A 411 -5.90 -5.54 33.98
C CYS A 411 -4.46 -6.00 34.17
N GLY A 412 -3.54 -5.06 34.41
CA GLY A 412 -2.10 -5.30 34.39
C GLY A 412 -1.62 -6.16 35.54
N ARG A 413 -0.39 -6.63 35.44
CA ARG A 413 0.13 -7.60 36.42
C ARG A 413 0.50 -6.91 37.73
N SER A 414 0.13 -7.54 38.85
CA SER A 414 0.40 -6.99 40.18
C SER A 414 1.89 -6.87 40.53
N ASP A 415 2.78 -7.61 39.86
CA ASP A 415 4.23 -7.46 40.03
C ASP A 415 4.78 -6.15 39.46
N PHE A 416 4.04 -5.50 38.57
CA PHE A 416 4.30 -4.13 38.10
C PHE A 416 3.49 -3.07 38.85
N GLY A 417 2.87 -3.45 39.96
CA GLY A 417 2.15 -2.52 40.83
C GLY A 417 0.70 -2.26 40.43
N HIS A 418 0.14 -3.00 39.47
CA HIS A 418 -1.28 -2.95 39.11
C HIS A 418 -2.19 -3.61 40.16
N GLU A 419 -3.45 -3.20 40.18
CA GLU A 419 -4.53 -3.78 40.98
C GLU A 419 -5.65 -4.29 40.06
N PRO A 420 -5.51 -5.50 39.47
CA PRO A 420 -6.53 -6.08 38.59
C PRO A 420 -7.96 -5.96 39.13
N GLY A 421 -8.86 -5.42 38.31
CA GLY A 421 -10.26 -5.16 38.68
C GLY A 421 -10.50 -3.80 39.36
N GLN A 422 -9.46 -3.00 39.62
CA GLN A 422 -9.65 -1.60 39.97
C GLN A 422 -10.30 -0.87 38.79
N THR A 423 -11.29 -0.03 39.07
CA THR A 423 -12.03 0.68 38.03
C THR A 423 -12.24 2.16 38.33
N PHE A 424 -12.40 2.93 37.27
CA PHE A 424 -12.95 4.29 37.28
C PHE A 424 -13.72 4.53 35.97
N ARG A 425 -14.41 5.66 35.83
CA ARG A 425 -15.10 5.99 34.58
C ARG A 425 -14.49 7.19 33.88
N VAL A 426 -14.60 7.26 32.56
CA VAL A 426 -14.13 8.38 31.74
C VAL A 426 -15.22 8.81 30.77
N VAL A 427 -15.39 10.12 30.59
CA VAL A 427 -16.28 10.64 29.53
C VAL A 427 -15.64 10.44 28.15
N PRO A 428 -16.41 10.17 27.08
CA PRO A 428 -15.86 9.91 25.75
C PRO A 428 -14.84 10.96 25.28
N GLU A 429 -15.08 12.24 25.56
CA GLU A 429 -14.22 13.37 25.15
C GLU A 429 -12.82 13.35 25.80
N GLN A 430 -12.63 12.58 26.87
CA GLN A 430 -11.36 12.41 27.59
C GLN A 430 -10.72 11.05 27.36
N MET A 431 -11.30 10.22 26.49
CA MET A 431 -10.77 8.88 26.23
C MET A 431 -9.35 8.92 25.68
N TRP A 432 -9.05 9.85 24.76
CA TRP A 432 -7.70 10.02 24.19
C TRP A 432 -6.65 10.28 25.28
N SER A 433 -7.02 10.96 26.38
CA SER A 433 -6.10 11.29 27.45
C SER A 433 -5.76 10.05 28.27
N VAL A 434 -6.77 9.26 28.63
CA VAL A 434 -6.57 8.01 29.37
C VAL A 434 -5.83 6.98 28.51
N GLU A 435 -6.34 6.70 27.31
CA GLU A 435 -5.81 5.65 26.45
C GLU A 435 -4.36 5.92 26.02
N ASN A 436 -4.04 7.11 25.49
CA ASN A 436 -2.67 7.43 25.06
C ASN A 436 -1.66 7.39 26.21
N ASN A 437 -2.07 7.74 27.43
CA ASN A 437 -1.14 7.74 28.57
C ASN A 437 -0.92 6.33 29.12
N LEU A 438 -1.96 5.50 29.18
CA LEU A 438 -1.85 4.12 29.63
C LEU A 438 -1.11 3.26 28.59
N SER A 439 -1.36 3.45 27.30
CA SER A 439 -0.77 2.66 26.21
C SER A 439 0.76 2.80 26.12
N ILE A 440 1.29 3.96 26.49
CA ILE A 440 2.73 4.24 26.50
C ILE A 440 3.34 4.28 27.91
N ALA A 441 2.57 3.92 28.93
CA ALA A 441 2.97 3.98 30.34
C ALA A 441 3.54 5.34 30.78
N ASN A 442 2.92 6.44 30.33
CA ASN A 442 3.33 7.80 30.72
C ASN A 442 2.70 8.25 32.05
N VAL A 443 1.46 7.84 32.31
CA VAL A 443 0.74 8.06 33.58
C VAL A 443 0.15 6.73 34.03
N ASP A 444 0.28 6.41 35.31
CA ASP A 444 -0.20 5.14 35.86
C ASP A 444 -1.73 5.15 36.04
N PHE A 445 -2.35 3.97 35.96
CA PHE A 445 -3.79 3.79 36.18
C PHE A 445 -4.28 4.43 37.49
N ARG A 446 -3.53 4.24 38.57
CA ARG A 446 -3.89 4.78 39.91
C ARG A 446 -3.98 6.30 39.92
N ASP A 447 -3.18 7.00 39.12
CA ASP A 447 -3.21 8.45 39.08
C ASP A 447 -4.51 8.95 38.46
N PHE A 448 -4.98 8.31 37.39
CA PHE A 448 -6.32 8.58 36.83
C PHE A 448 -7.43 8.22 37.82
N ALA A 449 -7.36 7.04 38.44
CA ALA A 449 -8.35 6.61 39.43
C ALA A 449 -8.45 7.55 40.65
N ASN A 450 -7.36 8.24 41.01
CA ASN A 450 -7.33 9.24 42.07
C ASN A 450 -7.73 10.65 41.60
N ALA A 451 -7.73 10.91 40.30
CA ALA A 451 -8.04 12.22 39.70
C ALA A 451 -9.51 12.37 39.29
N VAL A 452 -10.35 11.36 39.54
CA VAL A 452 -11.78 11.43 39.25
C VAL A 452 -12.55 12.38 40.17
N ASP A 453 -13.66 12.90 39.67
CA ASP A 453 -14.62 13.67 40.45
C ASP A 453 -15.30 12.80 41.54
N PRO A 454 -16.04 13.41 42.51
CA PRO A 454 -16.70 12.66 43.59
C PRO A 454 -17.69 11.57 43.14
N ASP A 455 -18.14 11.60 41.88
CA ASP A 455 -19.00 10.60 41.26
C ASP A 455 -18.22 9.45 40.58
N GLY A 456 -16.89 9.48 40.63
CA GLY A 456 -16.02 8.44 40.07
C GLY A 456 -15.72 8.60 38.58
N VAL A 457 -16.03 9.76 37.99
CA VAL A 457 -15.85 10.04 36.56
C VAL A 457 -14.68 11.01 36.34
N PHE A 458 -13.79 10.66 35.42
CA PHE A 458 -12.71 11.48 34.92
C PHE A 458 -13.20 12.39 33.78
N ARG A 459 -12.98 13.71 33.93
CA ARG A 459 -13.40 14.75 32.98
C ARG A 459 -12.27 15.66 32.48
N GLY A 460 -11.01 15.32 32.82
CA GLY A 460 -9.80 16.05 32.39
C GLY A 460 -9.21 16.97 33.44
#